data_AF-A0ABD3TM87-F1
#
_entry.id   AF-A0ABD3TM87-F1
#
_cell.length_a   1.000
_cell.length_b   1.000
_cell.length_c   1.000
_cell.angle_alpha   90.00
_cell.angle_beta   90.00
_cell.angle_gamma   90.00
#
_symmetry.space_group_name_H-M   'P 1'
#
loop_
_entity.id
_entity.type
_entity.pdbx_description
1 polymer ?
#
loop_
_entity_poly.entity_id
_entity_poly.type
_entity_poly.pdbx_seq_one_letter_code
_entity_poly.pdbx_strand_id
1 'polypeptide(L)'
;MDESLRREDNLSKSPVILHQNMTDPDYAKILTTYSYSVRESESIIPDTVIFPLSRVAFLIVPLNSCLSGSGQLDIKEDLVQRIDKFIQVHRNRYILCQASTFAEQECQAFSFIQQQYLKNRLQLLPCHNAEEGVKAMITIAKLLCRPTCQEMNSRLQHLLAQQLKKDSATEFLKQMGLSDHHILYIDYDFFLSSHLDEHGKNNFYVDICY
;
A
#
# COMPACT_ATOMS: atom_id res chain seq x y z
N MET A 1 -17.79 23.07 4.79
CA MET A 1 -16.64 22.73 5.64
C MET A 1 -16.04 21.46 5.11
N ASP A 2 -14.77 21.52 4.73
CA ASP A 2 -14.04 20.50 3.98
C ASP A 2 -13.88 19.20 4.78
N GLU A 3 -14.37 18.11 4.20
CA GLU A 3 -14.39 16.77 4.80
C GLU A 3 -12.97 16.15 4.88
N SER A 4 -12.05 16.69 4.09
CA SER A 4 -10.61 16.37 4.07
C SER A 4 -9.94 16.74 5.41
N LEU A 5 -10.24 17.94 5.94
CA LEU A 5 -9.69 18.45 7.19
C LEU A 5 -10.16 17.65 8.42
N ARG A 6 -11.44 17.24 8.45
CA ARG A 6 -12.01 16.43 9.53
C ARG A 6 -11.41 15.01 9.63
N ARG A 7 -10.72 14.54 8.60
CA ARG A 7 -10.26 13.14 8.49
C ARG A 7 -8.77 12.97 8.71
N GLU A 8 -7.95 13.98 8.41
CA GLU A 8 -6.58 14.06 8.94
C GLU A 8 -6.58 14.06 10.48
N ASP A 9 -7.57 14.72 11.09
CA ASP A 9 -7.85 14.71 12.54
C ASP A 9 -8.28 13.36 13.13
N ASN A 10 -8.63 12.35 12.31
CA ASN A 10 -9.03 11.03 12.79
C ASN A 10 -7.89 10.00 12.79
N LEU A 11 -6.85 10.18 11.97
CA LEU A 11 -5.63 9.35 12.06
C LEU A 11 -4.88 9.58 13.38
N SER A 12 -4.95 10.79 13.93
CA SER A 12 -4.32 11.18 15.20
C SER A 12 -5.05 10.65 16.45
N LYS A 13 -6.27 10.11 16.32
CA LYS A 13 -7.05 9.62 17.47
C LYS A 13 -6.79 8.17 17.86
N SER A 14 -6.36 7.31 16.94
CA SER A 14 -5.96 5.94 17.28
C SER A 14 -4.47 5.90 17.55
N PRO A 15 -4.03 5.34 18.69
CA PRO A 15 -2.60 5.26 18.96
C PRO A 15 -1.91 4.31 17.97
N VAL A 16 -0.74 4.71 17.51
CA VAL A 16 0.25 3.83 16.88
C VAL A 16 0.82 2.95 17.99
N ILE A 17 0.89 1.64 17.75
CA ILE A 17 1.35 0.68 18.75
C ILE A 17 2.81 0.35 18.45
N LEU A 18 3.69 0.53 19.44
CA LEU A 18 5.10 0.19 19.35
C LEU A 18 5.45 -0.89 20.36
N HIS A 19 6.50 -1.65 20.07
CA HIS A 19 7.06 -2.54 21.07
C HIS A 19 7.72 -1.68 22.16
N GLN A 20 7.59 -2.06 23.43
CA GLN A 20 8.14 -1.26 24.52
C GLN A 20 9.68 -1.14 24.47
N ASN A 21 10.34 -2.21 24.04
CA ASN A 21 11.79 -2.22 23.83
C ASN A 21 12.09 -2.11 22.33
N MET A 22 12.07 -0.90 21.80
CA MET A 22 12.55 -0.61 20.45
C MET A 22 14.08 -0.51 20.47
N THR A 23 14.74 -1.07 19.45
CA THR A 23 16.19 -0.91 19.25
C THR A 23 16.58 0.55 19.03
N ASP A 24 15.74 1.29 18.30
CA ASP A 24 15.89 2.73 18.07
C ASP A 24 14.74 3.49 18.74
N PRO A 25 15.01 4.23 19.84
CA PRO A 25 13.98 4.96 20.57
C PRO A 25 13.48 6.22 19.83
N ASP A 26 14.16 6.65 18.77
CA ASP A 26 13.78 7.88 18.07
C ASP A 26 12.50 7.72 17.26
N TYR A 27 12.12 6.49 16.86
CA TYR A 27 10.85 6.24 16.19
C TYR A 27 9.64 6.74 17.00
N ALA A 28 9.61 6.47 18.31
CA ALA A 28 8.51 6.90 19.17
C ALA A 28 8.45 8.44 19.30
N LYS A 29 9.63 9.07 19.45
CA LYS A 29 9.74 10.54 19.55
C LYS A 29 9.27 11.21 18.26
N ILE A 30 9.76 10.74 17.12
CA ILE A 30 9.45 11.30 15.80
C ILE A 30 7.97 11.13 15.48
N LEU A 31 7.37 9.96 15.76
CA LEU A 31 5.92 9.76 15.61
C LEU A 31 5.11 10.77 16.42
N THR A 32 5.55 11.07 17.64
CA THR A 32 4.92 12.08 18.51
C THR A 32 5.07 13.48 17.91
N THR A 33 6.24 13.81 17.34
CA THR A 33 6.45 15.08 16.60
C THR A 33 5.51 15.21 15.40
N TYR A 34 5.20 14.11 14.71
CA TYR A 34 4.20 14.05 13.64
C TYR A 34 2.73 14.01 14.16
N SER A 35 2.49 14.32 15.44
CA SER A 35 1.16 14.37 16.06
C SER A 35 0.42 13.02 16.12
N TYR A 36 1.15 11.90 16.10
CA TYR A 36 0.56 10.58 16.41
C TYR A 36 0.63 10.31 17.91
N SER A 37 -0.46 9.80 18.48
CA SER A 37 -0.43 9.19 19.81
C SER A 37 0.32 7.86 19.74
N VAL A 38 1.24 7.61 20.69
CA VAL A 38 2.03 6.38 20.78
C VAL A 38 1.56 5.57 21.98
N ARG A 39 1.36 4.27 21.78
CA ARG A 39 1.11 3.28 22.82
C ARG A 39 2.18 2.19 22.77
N GLU A 40 2.88 1.99 23.87
CA GLU A 40 3.86 0.90 24.00
C GLU A 40 3.19 -0.40 24.44
N SER A 41 3.73 -1.53 23.99
CA SER A 41 3.21 -2.86 24.31
C SER A 41 4.32 -3.91 24.28
N GLU A 42 4.38 -4.77 25.29
CA GLU A 42 5.32 -5.91 25.36
C GLU A 42 4.79 -7.17 24.66
N SER A 43 3.49 -7.21 24.30
CA SER A 43 2.86 -8.42 23.74
C SER A 43 3.02 -8.55 22.23
N ILE A 44 3.54 -7.51 21.57
CA ILE A 44 3.82 -7.53 20.13
C ILE A 44 5.26 -8.00 19.86
N ILE A 45 5.57 -8.25 18.59
CA ILE A 45 6.92 -8.69 18.20
C ILE A 45 7.91 -7.52 18.43
N PRO A 46 9.14 -7.78 18.92
CA PRO A 46 10.15 -6.74 19.09
C PRO A 46 10.40 -5.94 17.81
N ASP A 47 10.71 -4.65 17.96
CA ASP A 47 10.94 -3.69 16.87
C ASP A 47 9.76 -3.52 15.90
N THR A 48 8.55 -3.83 16.34
CA THR A 48 7.35 -3.69 15.51
C THR A 48 6.62 -2.36 15.78
N VAL A 49 6.17 -1.73 14.71
CA VAL A 49 5.29 -0.54 14.72
C VAL A 49 4.00 -0.87 13.98
N ILE A 50 2.85 -0.67 14.61
CA ILE A 50 1.54 -1.01 14.06
C ILE A 50 0.70 0.25 13.95
N PHE A 51 0.10 0.46 12.78
CA PHE A 51 -0.92 1.48 12.54
C PHE A 51 -2.29 0.79 12.46
N PRO A 52 -3.07 0.74 13.55
CA PRO A 52 -4.28 -0.08 13.61
C PRO A 52 -5.35 0.34 12.60
N LEU A 53 -5.56 1.65 12.42
CA LEU A 53 -6.57 2.19 11.48
C LEU A 53 -6.25 1.83 10.02
N SER A 54 -4.97 1.88 9.67
CA SER A 54 -4.47 1.54 8.33
C SER A 54 -4.25 0.04 8.14
N ARG A 55 -4.42 -0.76 9.21
CA ARG A 55 -4.16 -2.21 9.24
C ARG A 55 -2.81 -2.58 8.64
N VAL A 56 -1.78 -1.78 8.91
CA VAL A 56 -0.42 -2.00 8.43
C VAL A 56 0.53 -2.11 9.61
N ALA A 57 1.51 -2.99 9.49
CA ALA A 57 2.58 -3.16 10.46
C ALA A 57 3.95 -3.09 9.78
N PHE A 58 4.93 -2.62 10.53
CA PHE A 58 6.31 -2.46 10.12
C PHE A 58 7.21 -3.18 11.12
N LEU A 59 8.12 -4.01 10.65
CA LEU A 59 9.20 -4.58 11.46
C LEU A 59 10.49 -3.85 11.11
N ILE A 60 11.12 -3.23 12.09
CA ILE A 60 12.36 -2.48 11.90
C ILE A 60 13.53 -3.43 12.06
N VAL A 61 14.43 -3.44 11.07
CA VAL A 61 15.60 -4.31 11.03
C VAL A 61 16.83 -3.47 10.74
N PRO A 62 17.70 -3.23 11.74
CA PRO A 62 19.00 -2.60 11.52
C PRO A 62 19.92 -3.55 10.74
N LEU A 63 20.29 -3.18 9.51
CA LEU A 63 21.07 -4.05 8.63
C LEU A 63 22.50 -4.27 9.14
N ASN A 64 23.05 -3.29 9.87
CA ASN A 64 24.38 -3.37 10.49
C ASN A 64 24.52 -4.50 11.53
N SER A 65 23.41 -5.05 12.03
CA SER A 65 23.41 -6.04 13.12
C SER A 65 22.59 -7.30 12.79
N CYS A 66 22.11 -7.43 11.55
CA CYS A 66 21.22 -8.52 11.14
C CYS A 66 21.95 -9.82 10.75
N LEU A 67 23.23 -9.74 10.37
CA LEU A 67 24.02 -10.89 9.94
C LEU A 67 24.66 -11.62 11.12
N SER A 68 24.79 -12.94 10.98
CA SER A 68 25.57 -13.80 11.87
C SER A 68 27.06 -13.56 11.61
N GLY A 69 27.83 -13.25 12.66
CA GLY A 69 29.24 -12.82 12.56
C GLY A 69 30.24 -13.89 12.08
N SER A 70 29.79 -15.03 11.54
CA SER A 70 30.62 -16.18 11.16
C SER A 70 31.19 -16.11 9.73
N GLY A 71 31.13 -14.94 9.07
CA GLY A 71 31.71 -14.75 7.74
C GLY A 71 30.92 -15.38 6.59
N GLN A 72 29.76 -15.99 6.89
CA GLN A 72 28.77 -16.40 5.90
C GLN A 72 27.61 -15.40 5.92
N LEU A 73 27.05 -15.10 4.74
CA LEU A 73 25.82 -14.32 4.60
C LEU A 73 24.64 -15.14 5.14
N ASP A 74 24.51 -15.16 6.45
CA ASP A 74 23.40 -15.79 7.15
C ASP A 74 22.75 -14.79 8.11
N ILE A 75 21.42 -14.84 8.19
CA ILE A 75 20.66 -13.97 9.07
C ILE A 75 20.66 -14.59 10.46
N LYS A 76 20.76 -13.79 11.51
CA LYS A 76 20.67 -14.32 12.87
C LYS A 76 19.35 -15.07 13.08
N GLU A 77 19.44 -16.22 13.74
CA GLU A 77 18.29 -17.12 13.93
C GLU A 77 17.12 -16.46 14.68
N ASP A 78 17.42 -15.58 15.64
CA ASP A 78 16.41 -14.79 16.36
C ASP A 78 15.65 -13.83 15.42
N LEU A 79 16.33 -13.25 14.43
CA LEU A 79 15.72 -12.37 13.45
C LEU A 79 14.86 -13.16 12.46
N VAL A 80 15.31 -14.35 12.02
CA VAL A 80 14.50 -15.24 11.18
C VAL A 80 13.17 -15.59 11.87
N GLN A 81 13.23 -16.03 13.14
CA GLN A 81 12.03 -16.35 13.90
C GLN A 81 11.08 -15.15 14.07
N ARG A 82 11.63 -13.95 14.28
CA ARG A 82 10.83 -12.72 14.35
C ARG A 82 10.15 -12.40 13.02
N ILE A 83 10.89 -12.48 11.90
CA ILE A 83 10.34 -12.22 10.56
C ILE A 83 9.23 -13.23 10.22
N ASP A 84 9.45 -14.51 10.50
CA ASP A 84 8.44 -15.56 10.23
C ASP A 84 7.16 -15.34 11.04
N LYS A 85 7.30 -15.05 12.34
CA LYS A 85 6.15 -14.71 13.19
C LYS A 85 5.44 -13.45 12.68
N PHE A 86 6.19 -12.45 12.25
CA PHE A 86 5.64 -11.20 11.71
C PHE A 86 4.86 -11.42 10.41
N ILE A 87 5.39 -12.28 9.53
CA ILE A 87 4.74 -12.72 8.29
C ILE A 87 3.42 -13.46 8.59
N GLN A 88 3.37 -14.26 9.64
CA GLN A 88 2.15 -15.01 9.98
C GLN A 88 1.06 -14.10 10.59
N VAL A 89 1.45 -13.13 11.41
CA VAL A 89 0.50 -12.28 12.16
C VAL A 89 -0.08 -11.15 11.32
N HIS A 90 0.71 -10.56 10.41
CA HIS A 90 0.33 -9.31 9.74
C HIS A 90 0.07 -9.50 8.24
N ARG A 91 -1.10 -9.04 7.78
CA ARG A 91 -1.50 -9.09 6.36
C ARG A 91 -0.81 -8.02 5.51
N ASN A 92 -0.91 -6.74 5.91
CA ASN A 92 -0.19 -5.65 5.26
C ASN A 92 1.07 -5.39 6.08
N ARG A 93 2.20 -5.87 5.58
CA ARG A 93 3.44 -5.97 6.33
C ARG A 93 4.61 -5.45 5.51
N TYR A 94 5.48 -4.70 6.16
CA TYR A 94 6.68 -4.17 5.56
C TYR A 94 7.85 -4.40 6.51
N ILE A 95 9.02 -4.77 5.98
CA ILE A 95 10.27 -4.70 6.73
C ILE A 95 10.94 -3.38 6.40
N LEU A 96 11.16 -2.58 7.43
CA LEU A 96 11.92 -1.35 7.32
C LEU A 96 13.39 -1.66 7.61
N CYS A 97 14.21 -1.67 6.56
CA CYS A 97 15.63 -1.97 6.60
C CYS A 97 16.42 -0.69 6.86
N GLN A 98 16.98 -0.55 8.07
CA GLN A 98 17.68 0.66 8.49
C GLN A 98 19.20 0.51 8.35
N ALA A 99 19.84 1.43 7.63
CA ALA A 99 21.28 1.50 7.45
C ALA A 99 21.72 2.92 7.11
N SER A 100 22.75 3.46 7.79
CA SER A 100 23.14 4.86 7.57
C SER A 100 23.69 5.11 6.16
N THR A 101 24.52 4.20 5.63
CA THR A 101 25.22 4.41 4.36
C THR A 101 24.90 3.39 3.28
N PHE A 102 24.16 2.31 3.59
CA PHE A 102 23.93 1.17 2.70
C PHE A 102 25.23 0.72 2.01
N ALA A 103 26.28 0.50 2.80
CA ALA A 103 27.54 -0.04 2.33
C ALA A 103 27.35 -1.46 1.76
N GLU A 104 28.41 -2.01 1.16
CA GLU A 104 28.35 -3.31 0.47
C GLU A 104 27.73 -4.43 1.34
N GLN A 105 28.15 -4.53 2.61
CA GLN A 105 27.62 -5.52 3.55
C GLN A 105 26.11 -5.33 3.82
N GLU A 106 25.66 -4.09 3.96
CA GLU A 106 24.25 -3.76 4.23
C GLU A 106 23.40 -4.04 2.98
N CYS A 107 23.91 -3.71 1.79
CA CYS A 107 23.27 -4.04 0.52
C CYS A 107 23.18 -5.56 0.29
N GLN A 108 24.23 -6.30 0.63
CA GLN A 108 24.23 -7.76 0.57
C GLN A 108 23.20 -8.35 1.54
N ALA A 109 23.14 -7.86 2.78
CA ALA A 109 22.14 -8.28 3.76
C ALA A 109 20.71 -7.99 3.28
N PHE A 110 20.46 -6.78 2.75
CA PHE A 110 19.17 -6.41 2.18
C PHE A 110 18.76 -7.36 1.04
N SER A 111 19.68 -7.62 0.11
CA SER A 111 19.45 -8.51 -1.03
C SER A 111 19.20 -9.94 -0.57
N PHE A 112 19.94 -10.40 0.43
CA PHE A 112 19.78 -11.74 1.00
C PHE A 112 18.41 -11.91 1.66
N ILE A 113 17.98 -10.97 2.50
CA ILE A 113 16.63 -10.99 3.10
C ILE A 113 15.56 -10.98 1.99
N GLN A 114 15.72 -10.15 0.97
CA GLN A 114 14.77 -10.09 -0.15
C GLN A 114 14.66 -11.43 -0.89
N GLN A 115 15.79 -12.08 -1.17
CA GLN A 115 15.83 -13.38 -1.84
C GLN A 115 15.23 -14.50 -0.98
N GLN A 116 15.56 -14.54 0.31
CA GLN A 116 15.04 -15.51 1.27
C GLN A 116 13.50 -15.46 1.34
N TYR A 117 12.92 -14.27 1.35
CA TYR A 117 11.47 -14.07 1.54
C TYR A 117 10.70 -13.73 0.26
N LEU A 118 11.28 -13.96 -0.92
CA LEU A 118 10.69 -13.63 -2.21
C LEU A 118 9.30 -14.28 -2.40
N LYS A 119 9.15 -15.53 -1.95
CA LYS A 119 7.88 -16.29 -2.06
C LYS A 119 6.78 -15.75 -1.14
N ASN A 120 7.15 -15.09 -0.05
CA ASN A 120 6.23 -14.69 1.02
C ASN A 120 5.63 -13.30 0.79
N ARG A 121 5.91 -12.68 -0.38
CA ARG A 121 5.52 -11.30 -0.75
C ARG A 121 5.89 -10.28 0.32
N LEU A 122 7.04 -10.47 0.96
CA LEU A 122 7.55 -9.54 1.97
C LEU A 122 8.04 -8.28 1.28
N GLN A 123 7.52 -7.12 1.68
CA GLN A 123 7.91 -5.83 1.11
C GLN A 123 9.00 -5.21 1.98
N LEU A 124 10.18 -5.03 1.40
CA LEU A 124 11.31 -4.38 2.07
C LEU A 124 11.31 -2.89 1.69
N LEU A 125 11.57 -2.05 2.68
CA LEU A 125 11.70 -0.60 2.54
C LEU A 125 13.06 -0.18 3.09
N PRO A 126 13.98 0.35 2.28
CA PRO A 126 15.22 0.91 2.80
C PRO A 126 14.95 2.26 3.49
N CYS A 127 15.66 2.55 4.57
CA CYS A 127 15.72 3.88 5.17
C CYS A 127 17.09 4.17 5.79
N HIS A 128 17.54 5.41 5.71
CA HIS A 128 18.84 5.83 6.23
C HIS A 128 18.80 6.13 7.73
N ASN A 129 17.67 6.61 8.23
CA ASN A 129 17.47 6.99 9.62
C ASN A 129 15.99 6.82 10.02
N ALA A 130 15.72 6.97 11.33
CA ALA A 130 14.37 6.86 11.87
C ALA A 130 13.39 7.91 11.31
N GLU A 131 13.86 9.10 10.94
CA GLU A 131 12.99 10.15 10.40
C GLU A 131 12.44 9.78 9.01
N GLU A 132 13.32 9.33 8.11
CA GLU A 132 12.94 8.81 6.81
C GLU A 132 12.04 7.58 6.95
N GLY A 133 12.39 6.68 7.88
CA GLY A 133 11.60 5.51 8.23
C GLY A 133 10.17 5.87 8.63
N VAL A 134 10.00 6.76 9.62
CA VAL A 134 8.68 7.21 10.09
C VAL A 134 7.91 7.91 8.97
N LYS A 135 8.56 8.75 8.16
CA LYS A 135 7.90 9.42 7.03
C LYS A 135 7.37 8.42 6.01
N ALA A 136 8.14 7.37 5.69
CA ALA A 136 7.70 6.28 4.82
C ALA A 136 6.53 5.51 5.45
N MET A 137 6.60 5.18 6.73
CA MET A 137 5.52 4.50 7.47
C MET A 137 4.22 5.29 7.42
N ILE A 138 4.27 6.60 7.73
CA ILE A 138 3.10 7.48 7.71
C ILE A 138 2.52 7.57 6.31
N THR A 139 3.36 7.70 5.28
CA THR A 139 2.92 7.79 3.88
C THR A 139 2.16 6.52 3.49
N ILE A 140 2.73 5.34 3.77
CA ILE A 140 2.09 4.05 3.49
C ILE A 140 0.81 3.88 4.31
N ALA A 141 0.83 4.22 5.60
CA ALA A 141 -0.35 4.15 6.46
C ALA A 141 -1.48 5.04 5.93
N LYS A 142 -1.19 6.26 5.49
CA LYS A 142 -2.16 7.16 4.85
C LYS A 142 -2.70 6.56 3.55
N LEU A 143 -1.83 6.03 2.69
CA LEU A 143 -2.22 5.40 1.43
C LEU A 143 -3.15 4.20 1.64
N LEU A 144 -2.86 3.34 2.62
CA LEU A 144 -3.64 2.14 2.90
C LEU A 144 -4.91 2.40 3.72
N CYS A 145 -5.12 3.64 4.19
CA CYS A 145 -6.33 4.01 4.89
C CYS A 145 -7.53 3.95 3.93
N ARG A 146 -8.55 3.16 4.28
CA ARG A 146 -9.78 2.95 3.48
C ARG A 146 -10.41 4.24 2.92
N PRO A 147 -10.59 5.33 3.68
CA PRO A 147 -11.15 6.58 3.14
C PRO A 147 -10.29 7.20 2.04
N THR A 148 -8.96 7.23 2.19
CA THR A 148 -8.04 7.79 1.18
C THR A 148 -8.01 6.94 -0.09
N CYS A 149 -7.97 5.61 0.04
CA CYS A 149 -8.13 4.69 -1.09
C CYS A 149 -9.47 4.88 -1.82
N GLN A 150 -10.57 5.00 -1.08
CA GLN A 150 -11.90 5.18 -1.67
C GLN A 150 -12.04 6.52 -2.38
N GLU A 151 -11.52 7.60 -1.80
CA GLU A 151 -11.55 8.93 -2.40
C GLU A 151 -10.65 9.01 -3.64
N MET A 152 -9.44 8.45 -3.59
CA MET A 152 -8.58 8.31 -4.76
C MET A 152 -9.23 7.48 -5.86
N ASN A 153 -9.83 6.34 -5.51
CA ASN A 153 -10.53 5.49 -6.47
C ASN A 153 -11.74 6.21 -7.08
N SER A 154 -12.50 6.96 -6.27
CA SER A 154 -13.64 7.77 -6.75
C SER A 154 -13.17 8.87 -7.70
N ARG A 155 -12.08 9.56 -7.38
CA ARG A 155 -11.47 10.57 -8.27
C ARG A 155 -10.94 9.95 -9.56
N LEU A 156 -10.27 8.80 -9.49
CA LEU A 156 -9.80 8.06 -10.65
C LEU A 156 -10.95 7.62 -11.54
N GLN A 157 -12.00 7.01 -10.97
CA GLN A 157 -13.20 6.64 -11.71
C GLN A 157 -13.88 7.85 -12.34
N HIS A 158 -13.94 8.98 -11.64
CA HIS A 158 -14.48 10.22 -12.19
C HIS A 158 -13.63 10.75 -13.35
N LEU A 159 -12.30 10.74 -13.24
CA LEU A 159 -11.40 11.14 -14.33
C LEU A 159 -11.52 10.21 -15.55
N LEU A 160 -11.57 8.90 -15.33
CA LEU A 160 -11.79 7.92 -16.39
C LEU A 160 -13.15 8.13 -17.07
N ALA A 161 -14.20 8.38 -16.30
CA ALA A 161 -15.52 8.71 -16.83
C ALA A 161 -15.53 10.03 -17.62
N GLN A 162 -14.75 11.02 -17.20
CA GLN A 162 -14.59 12.29 -17.93
C GLN A 162 -13.81 12.10 -19.24
N GLN A 163 -12.74 11.30 -19.25
CA GLN A 163 -11.99 10.99 -20.47
C GLN A 163 -12.83 10.20 -21.48
N LEU A 164 -13.64 9.25 -21.01
CA LEU A 164 -14.54 8.47 -21.87
C LEU A 164 -15.73 9.30 -22.40
N LYS A 165 -16.22 10.28 -21.63
CA LYS A 165 -17.38 11.10 -22.01
C LYS A 165 -17.10 12.23 -23.01
N LYS A 166 -15.84 12.61 -23.21
CA LYS A 166 -15.54 13.86 -23.94
C LYS A 166 -15.02 13.68 -25.37
N ASP A 167 -14.08 12.78 -25.65
CA ASP A 167 -13.22 13.00 -26.82
C ASP A 167 -13.00 11.79 -27.76
N SER A 168 -13.90 10.79 -27.86
CA SER A 168 -13.62 9.73 -28.85
C SER A 168 -14.82 9.13 -29.56
N ALA A 169 -15.83 8.61 -28.86
CA ALA A 169 -16.87 7.84 -29.56
C ALA A 169 -17.67 8.70 -30.56
N THR A 170 -18.23 9.83 -30.13
CA THR A 170 -19.05 10.69 -31.00
C THR A 170 -18.25 11.38 -32.09
N GLU A 171 -17.00 11.76 -31.81
CA GLU A 171 -16.14 12.46 -32.78
C GLU A 171 -15.53 11.49 -33.81
N PHE A 172 -15.19 10.27 -33.39
CA PHE A 172 -14.78 9.18 -34.28
C PHE A 172 -15.94 8.74 -35.17
N LEU A 173 -17.16 8.58 -34.63
CA LEU A 173 -18.35 8.24 -35.43
C LEU A 173 -18.67 9.35 -36.45
N LYS A 174 -18.50 10.62 -36.08
CA LYS A 174 -18.60 11.75 -37.02
C LYS A 174 -17.50 11.73 -38.09
N GLN A 175 -16.25 11.43 -37.72
CA GLN A 175 -15.14 11.28 -38.67
C GLN A 175 -15.33 10.08 -39.62
N MET A 176 -16.03 9.03 -39.19
CA MET A 176 -16.44 7.90 -40.04
C MET A 176 -17.64 8.22 -40.96
N GLY A 177 -18.15 9.45 -40.94
CA GLY A 177 -19.21 9.92 -41.84
C GLY A 177 -20.64 9.68 -41.34
N LEU A 178 -20.83 9.33 -40.07
CA LEU A 178 -22.16 9.17 -39.49
C LEU A 178 -22.77 10.54 -39.15
N SER A 179 -23.98 10.78 -39.65
CA SER A 179 -24.76 11.97 -39.31
C SER A 179 -25.26 11.92 -37.85
N ASP A 180 -25.58 13.08 -37.28
CA ASP A 180 -26.08 13.18 -35.90
C ASP A 180 -27.29 12.28 -35.63
N HIS A 181 -28.10 11.99 -36.66
CA HIS A 181 -29.25 11.08 -36.57
C HIS A 181 -28.83 9.61 -36.37
N HIS A 182 -27.73 9.16 -36.99
CA HIS A 182 -27.23 7.80 -36.80
C HIS A 182 -26.60 7.60 -35.42
N ILE A 183 -25.94 8.63 -34.89
CA ILE A 183 -25.33 8.60 -33.55
C ILE A 183 -26.41 8.51 -32.48
N LEU A 184 -27.49 9.28 -32.62
CA LEU A 184 -28.65 9.21 -31.74
C LEU A 184 -29.31 7.82 -31.73
N TYR A 185 -29.35 7.13 -32.88
CA TYR A 185 -29.91 5.79 -32.97
C TYR A 185 -29.05 4.75 -32.26
N ILE A 186 -27.71 4.85 -32.40
CA ILE A 186 -26.75 3.98 -31.73
C ILE A 186 -26.80 4.17 -30.20
N ASP A 187 -26.88 5.41 -29.73
CA ASP A 187 -27.01 5.71 -28.30
C ASP A 187 -28.33 5.15 -27.72
N TYR A 188 -29.42 5.21 -28.49
CA TYR A 188 -30.72 4.68 -28.08
C TYR A 188 -30.74 3.14 -28.04
N ASP A 189 -30.13 2.48 -29.02
CA ASP A 189 -30.06 1.01 -29.10
C ASP A 189 -29.13 0.43 -28.01
N PHE A 190 -28.02 1.12 -27.69
CA PHE A 190 -27.15 0.77 -26.57
C PHE A 190 -27.88 0.92 -25.22
N PHE A 191 -28.66 1.99 -25.06
CA PHE A 191 -29.47 2.23 -23.86
C PHE A 191 -30.60 1.20 -23.70
N LEU A 192 -31.23 0.76 -24.79
CA LEU A 192 -32.23 -0.31 -24.77
C LEU A 192 -31.60 -1.68 -24.45
N SER A 193 -30.40 -1.97 -24.97
CA SER A 193 -29.70 -3.23 -24.68
C SER A 193 -29.29 -3.33 -23.20
N SER A 194 -28.93 -2.21 -22.56
CA SER A 194 -28.50 -2.18 -21.16
C SER A 194 -29.66 -2.12 -20.15
N HIS A 195 -30.89 -1.86 -20.60
CA HIS A 195 -32.11 -1.93 -19.78
C HIS A 195 -32.87 -3.25 -19.89
N LEU A 196 -32.46 -4.16 -20.79
CA LEU A 196 -33.05 -5.51 -20.90
C LEU A 196 -32.35 -6.56 -20.03
N ASP A 197 -31.31 -6.18 -19.28
CA ASP A 197 -30.51 -7.07 -18.42
C ASP A 197 -30.93 -7.10 -16.94
N GLU A 198 -32.11 -6.60 -16.57
CA GLU A 198 -32.58 -6.69 -15.17
C GLU A 198 -33.36 -7.98 -14.83
N HIS A 199 -33.65 -8.85 -15.81
CA HIS A 199 -34.34 -10.13 -15.54
C HIS A 199 -33.74 -11.35 -16.28
N GLY A 200 -32.51 -11.72 -15.90
CA GLY A 200 -32.11 -13.12 -15.64
C GLY A 200 -31.96 -14.13 -16.80
N LYS A 201 -30.70 -14.46 -17.11
CA LYS A 201 -30.14 -15.51 -18.03
C LYS A 201 -30.16 -15.12 -19.52
N ASN A 202 -29.08 -15.26 -20.31
CA ASN A 202 -28.11 -16.35 -20.41
C ASN A 202 -26.84 -15.92 -21.20
N ASN A 203 -25.76 -16.70 -21.05
CA ASN A 203 -24.63 -16.92 -21.97
C ASN A 203 -24.71 -16.29 -23.37
N PHE A 204 -23.63 -15.63 -23.81
CA PHE A 204 -22.94 -15.78 -25.11
C PHE A 204 -21.55 -15.13 -24.96
N TYR A 205 -20.44 -15.86 -24.81
CA TYR A 205 -19.63 -16.44 -25.88
C TYR A 205 -19.64 -15.62 -27.17
N VAL A 206 -18.60 -14.79 -27.36
CA VAL A 206 -18.10 -14.46 -28.70
C VAL A 206 -16.60 -14.77 -28.68
N ASP A 207 -16.33 -15.96 -29.20
CA ASP A 207 -15.08 -16.37 -29.81
C ASP A 207 -14.71 -15.34 -30.89
N ILE A 208 -13.49 -14.79 -30.85
CA ILE A 208 -12.81 -14.35 -32.07
C ILE A 208 -11.37 -14.88 -32.00
N CYS A 209 -11.18 -15.95 -32.74
CA CYS A 209 -9.90 -16.48 -33.15
C CYS A 209 -9.16 -15.52 -34.09
N TYR A 210 -7.83 -15.59 -33.98
CA TYR A 210 -6.74 -14.94 -34.74
C TYR A 210 -6.37 -13.50 -34.36
#